data_AF-E7QWI8-F1
#
_entry.id   AF-E7QWI8-F1
#
_cell.length_a   1.000
_cell.length_b   1.000
_cell.length_c   1.000
_cell.angle_alpha   90.00
_cell.angle_beta   90.00
_cell.angle_gamma   90.00
#
_symmetry.space_group_name_H-M   'P 1'
#
loop_
_entity.id
_entity.type
_entity.pdbx_description
1 polymer ?
#
loop_
_entity_poly.entity_id
_entity_poly.type
_entity_poly.pdbx_seq_one_letter_code
_entity_poly.pdbx_strand_id
1 'polypeptide(L)'
;MALGLPHRNDEIFVARLYDTDNDERFYRPIGGGIEFGEYSPAAIVREFDEELDISVKVGDYLGSIENVFSFAGTAGHEVIFIYEIEPTDDLWSVAQLEGHDDGDVTFTGEWKSLSEFDHEDDPLYPDGLLRLIREDTKHVVPRC
;
A
#
# COMPACT_ATOMS: atom_id res chain seq x y z
N MET A 1 -7.95 6.23 4.94
CA MET A 1 -7.06 5.13 5.37
C MET A 1 -5.61 5.59 5.41
N ALA A 2 -4.68 4.76 5.85
CA ALA A 2 -3.25 5.03 5.86
C ALA A 2 -2.47 3.85 5.28
N LEU A 3 -1.46 4.14 4.46
CA LEU A 3 -0.60 3.14 3.85
C LEU A 3 0.87 3.40 4.22
N GLY A 4 1.57 2.34 4.59
CA GLY A 4 3.00 2.35 4.81
C GLY A 4 3.75 1.90 3.56
N LEU A 5 4.81 2.63 3.22
CA LEU A 5 5.67 2.36 2.07
C LEU A 5 7.08 1.97 2.53
N PRO A 6 7.33 0.68 2.85
CA PRO A 6 8.68 0.18 2.99
C PRO A 6 9.37 0.28 1.63
N HIS A 7 10.56 0.87 1.63
CA HIS A 7 11.33 1.04 0.41
C HIS A 7 12.77 0.59 0.64
N ARG A 8 13.40 0.08 -0.42
CA ARG A 8 14.84 -0.19 -0.46
C ARG A 8 15.32 0.06 -1.88
N ASN A 9 16.32 0.92 -2.05
CA ASN A 9 16.77 1.37 -3.37
C ASN A 9 15.59 1.91 -4.21
N ASP A 10 15.32 1.30 -5.38
CA ASP A 10 14.20 1.60 -6.28
C ASP A 10 13.01 0.66 -6.11
N GLU A 11 13.01 -0.18 -5.07
CA GLU A 11 11.95 -1.14 -4.77
C GLU A 11 11.06 -0.66 -3.63
N ILE A 12 9.79 -1.05 -3.70
CA ILE A 12 8.81 -0.92 -2.64
C ILE A 12 8.26 -2.29 -2.27
N PHE A 13 7.90 -2.46 -1.00
CA PHE A 13 7.20 -3.66 -0.54
C PHE A 13 5.69 -3.48 -0.70
N VAL A 14 5.05 -4.40 -1.40
CA VAL A 14 3.62 -4.35 -1.74
C VAL A 14 2.95 -5.69 -1.53
N ALA A 15 1.67 -5.69 -1.17
CA ALA A 15 0.80 -6.85 -1.27
C ALA A 15 0.39 -7.07 -2.73
N ARG A 16 0.62 -8.28 -3.25
CA ARG A 16 0.00 -8.76 -4.48
C ARG A 16 -1.34 -9.42 -4.14
N LEU A 17 -2.42 -8.86 -4.68
CA LEU A 17 -3.80 -9.28 -4.51
C LEU A 17 -4.42 -9.69 -5.86
N TYR A 18 -5.59 -10.32 -5.80
CA TYR A 18 -6.33 -10.76 -6.98
C TYR A 18 -7.77 -10.26 -6.93
N ASP A 19 -8.19 -9.53 -7.95
CA ASP A 19 -9.58 -9.18 -8.17
C ASP A 19 -10.25 -10.31 -8.98
N THR A 20 -11.08 -11.10 -8.30
CA THR A 20 -11.79 -12.24 -8.92
C THR A 20 -12.85 -11.80 -9.92
N ASP A 21 -13.39 -10.59 -9.80
CA ASP A 21 -14.45 -10.10 -10.68
C ASP A 21 -13.88 -9.63 -12.04
N ASN A 22 -12.67 -9.06 -12.01
CA ASN A 22 -11.97 -8.58 -13.21
C ASN A 22 -10.91 -9.57 -13.74
N ASP A 23 -10.67 -10.69 -13.05
CA ASP A 23 -9.65 -11.69 -13.38
C ASP A 23 -8.24 -11.07 -13.50
N GLU A 24 -7.92 -10.17 -12.57
CA GLU A 24 -6.73 -9.32 -12.62
C GLU A 24 -5.95 -9.35 -11.31
N ARG A 25 -4.62 -9.39 -11.41
CA ARG A 25 -3.73 -9.18 -10.26
C ARG A 25 -3.45 -7.69 -10.11
N PHE A 26 -3.38 -7.22 -8.87
CA PHE A 26 -3.01 -5.84 -8.58
C PHE A 26 -2.15 -5.76 -7.33
N TYR A 27 -1.52 -4.59 -7.14
CA TYR A 27 -0.59 -4.36 -6.05
C TYR A 27 -1.02 -3.15 -5.24
N ARG A 28 -0.85 -3.21 -3.92
CA ARG A 28 -0.97 -2.04 -3.04
C ARG A 28 0.04 -2.13 -1.89
N PRO A 29 0.49 -1.00 -1.34
CA PRO A 29 1.21 -1.02 -0.08
C PRO A 29 0.34 -1.53 1.08
N ILE A 30 1.01 -1.94 2.15
CA ILE A 30 0.39 -2.46 3.38
C ILE A 30 -0.21 -1.33 4.20
N GLY A 31 -1.35 -1.59 4.84
CA GLY A 31 -2.07 -0.64 5.65
C GLY A 31 -3.57 -0.72 5.41
N GLY A 32 -4.33 0.04 6.19
CA GLY A 32 -5.77 -0.12 6.24
C GLY A 32 -6.50 1.08 6.85
N GLY A 33 -7.70 0.80 7.36
CA GLY A 33 -8.58 1.81 7.93
C GLY A 33 -7.92 2.57 9.08
N ILE A 34 -8.24 3.85 9.23
CA ILE A 34 -7.88 4.59 10.46
C ILE A 34 -9.09 4.50 11.37
N GLU A 35 -8.93 3.91 12.56
CA GLU A 35 -10.02 3.76 13.51
C GLU A 35 -10.44 5.09 14.16
N PHE A 36 -11.63 5.11 14.76
CA PHE A 36 -12.10 6.31 15.46
C PHE A 36 -11.20 6.65 16.66
N GLY A 37 -10.54 7.80 16.60
CA GLY A 37 -9.59 8.26 17.63
C GLY A 37 -8.15 7.81 17.39
N GLU A 38 -7.89 7.06 16.31
CA GLU A 38 -6.55 6.62 15.91
C GLU A 38 -5.88 7.68 15.00
N TYR A 39 -4.56 7.81 15.11
CA TYR A 39 -3.76 8.61 14.19
C TYR A 39 -3.25 7.75 13.03
N SER A 40 -3.12 8.30 11.83
CA SER A 40 -2.70 7.52 10.65
C SER A 40 -1.37 6.76 10.79
N PRO A 41 -0.31 7.26 11.47
CA PRO A 41 0.89 6.46 11.70
C PRO A 41 0.63 5.27 12.65
N ALA A 42 -0.26 5.44 13.62
CA ALA A 42 -0.61 4.36 14.54
C ALA A 42 -1.41 3.25 13.82
N ALA A 43 -2.31 3.63 12.91
CA ALA A 43 -3.00 2.70 12.04
C ALA A 43 -2.00 1.85 11.25
N ILE A 44 -0.99 2.46 10.63
CA ILE A 44 0.03 1.69 9.88
C ILE A 44 0.76 0.68 10.77
N VAL A 45 1.15 1.06 12.00
CA VAL A 45 1.81 0.12 12.91
C VAL A 45 0.90 -1.05 13.27
N ARG A 46 -0.39 -0.79 13.54
CA ARG A 46 -1.38 -1.83 13.83
C ARG A 46 -1.58 -2.76 12.63
N GLU A 47 -1.79 -2.22 11.44
CA GLU A 47 -2.06 -3.01 10.22
C GLU A 47 -0.86 -3.88 9.83
N PHE A 48 0.38 -3.40 9.97
CA PHE A 48 1.56 -4.25 9.75
C PHE A 48 1.69 -5.40 10.77
N ASP A 49 1.27 -5.17 12.02
CA ASP A 49 1.23 -6.22 13.05
C ASP A 49 0.11 -7.23 12.75
N GLU A 50 -1.09 -6.75 12.44
CA GLU A 50 -2.27 -7.59 12.13
C GLU A 50 -2.11 -8.39 10.84
N GLU A 51 -1.61 -7.76 9.76
CA GLU A 51 -1.56 -8.39 8.44
C GLU A 51 -0.30 -9.27 8.24
N LEU A 52 0.81 -8.95 8.91
CA LEU A 52 2.12 -9.54 8.62
C LEU A 52 2.88 -10.06 9.85
N ASP A 53 2.38 -9.87 11.08
CA ASP A 53 3.12 -10.11 12.32
C ASP A 53 4.47 -9.34 12.36
N ILE A 54 4.53 -8.15 11.75
CA ILE A 54 5.76 -7.33 11.68
C ILE A 54 5.57 -6.01 12.41
N SER A 55 6.45 -5.76 13.39
CA SER A 55 6.57 -4.43 13.99
C SER A 55 7.37 -3.50 13.07
N VAL A 56 6.82 -2.32 12.77
CA VAL A 56 7.45 -1.30 11.92
C VAL A 56 7.60 0.04 12.62
N LYS A 57 8.57 0.83 12.15
CA LYS A 57 8.71 2.23 12.53
C LYS A 57 8.28 3.12 11.37
N VAL A 58 7.28 3.95 11.63
CA VAL A 58 6.79 4.94 10.65
C VAL A 58 7.78 6.11 10.56
N GLY A 59 8.20 6.38 9.33
CA GLY A 59 9.10 7.47 8.96
C GLY A 59 8.33 8.72 8.52
N ASP A 60 8.84 9.38 7.48
CA ASP A 60 8.30 10.66 7.04
C ASP A 60 6.95 10.53 6.33
N TYR A 61 6.14 11.58 6.45
CA TYR A 61 4.92 11.73 5.65
C TYR A 61 5.27 12.06 4.20
N LEU A 62 4.87 11.18 3.28
CA LEU A 62 5.17 11.32 1.86
C LEU A 62 4.13 12.19 1.16
N GLY A 63 2.85 12.00 1.48
CA GLY A 63 1.76 12.79 0.92
C GLY A 63 0.40 12.13 1.10
N SER A 64 -0.62 12.70 0.45
CA SER A 64 -1.99 12.19 0.47
C SER A 64 -2.52 11.98 -0.93
N ILE A 65 -3.41 11.00 -1.08
CA ILE A 65 -4.05 10.67 -2.35
C ILE A 65 -5.57 10.64 -2.11
N GLU A 66 -6.31 11.36 -2.94
CA GLU A 66 -7.76 11.12 -3.06
C GLU A 66 -7.98 9.97 -4.04
N ASN A 67 -8.59 8.88 -3.59
CA ASN A 67 -8.80 7.69 -4.40
C ASN A 67 -10.31 7.44 -4.56
N VAL A 68 -10.81 7.58 -5.80
CA VAL A 68 -12.20 7.29 -6.16
C VAL A 68 -12.20 6.11 -7.11
N PHE A 69 -12.81 5.00 -6.71
CA PHE A 69 -12.70 3.74 -7.44
C PHE A 69 -14.01 2.94 -7.38
N SER A 70 -14.06 1.85 -8.14
CA SER A 70 -15.12 0.84 -8.02
C SER A 70 -14.47 -0.52 -7.82
N PHE A 71 -14.87 -1.24 -6.77
CA PHE A 71 -14.38 -2.58 -6.45
C PHE A 71 -15.55 -3.48 -6.11
N ALA A 72 -15.59 -4.68 -6.70
CA ALA A 72 -16.70 -5.63 -6.57
C ALA A 72 -18.10 -4.99 -6.78
N GLY A 73 -18.21 -4.13 -7.80
CA GLY A 73 -19.44 -3.40 -8.13
C GLY A 73 -19.85 -2.29 -7.13
N THR A 74 -19.02 -2.00 -6.14
CA THR A 74 -19.27 -0.96 -5.12
C THR A 74 -18.35 0.23 -5.32
N ALA A 75 -18.93 1.44 -5.33
CA ALA A 75 -18.15 2.66 -5.41
C ALA A 75 -17.44 2.93 -4.07
N GLY A 76 -16.13 3.16 -4.13
CA GLY A 76 -15.27 3.54 -3.02
C GLY A 76 -14.77 4.98 -3.18
N HIS A 77 -14.58 5.67 -2.06
CA HIS A 77 -13.92 6.96 -2.02
C HIS A 77 -13.15 7.12 -0.72
N GLU A 78 -11.83 7.31 -0.85
CA GLU A 78 -10.92 7.35 0.28
C GLU A 78 -9.97 8.54 0.16
N VAL A 79 -9.64 9.14 1.31
CA VAL A 79 -8.43 9.94 1.46
C VAL A 79 -7.39 9.05 2.13
N ILE A 80 -6.25 8.89 1.45
CA ILE A 80 -5.20 7.96 1.82
C ILE A 80 -3.96 8.75 2.21
N PHE A 81 -3.47 8.54 3.43
CA PHE A 81 -2.19 9.11 3.87
C PHE A 81 -1.07 8.11 3.61
N ILE A 82 0.00 8.55 2.94
CA ILE A 82 1.15 7.73 2.60
C ILE A 82 2.32 8.11 3.50
N TYR A 83 2.89 7.13 4.19
CA TYR A 83 4.08 7.31 5.02
C TYR A 83 5.19 6.37 4.58
N GLU A 84 6.42 6.84 4.71
CA GLU A 84 7.60 6.02 4.60
C GLU A 84 7.67 5.02 5.76
N ILE A 85 8.17 3.82 5.48
CA ILE A 85 8.50 2.82 6.51
C ILE A 85 9.97 2.49 6.42
N GLU A 86 10.67 2.59 7.54
CA GLU A 86 12.02 2.04 7.67
C GLU A 86 11.88 0.50 7.78
N PRO A 87 12.33 -0.28 6.77
CA PRO A 87 12.21 -1.73 6.83
C PRO A 87 13.09 -2.29 7.95
N THR A 88 12.55 -3.19 8.75
CA THR A 88 13.32 -3.99 9.71
C THR A 88 14.18 -5.02 8.98
N ASP A 89 15.20 -5.57 9.65
CA ASP A 89 16.03 -6.64 9.08
C ASP A 89 15.18 -7.86 8.64
N ASP A 90 14.09 -8.12 9.37
CA ASP A 90 13.13 -9.19 9.06
C ASP A 90 12.43 -8.93 7.72
N LEU A 91 11.94 -7.70 7.48
CA LEU A 91 11.30 -7.34 6.21
C LEU A 91 12.32 -7.19 5.06
N TRP A 92 13.54 -6.77 5.37
CA TRP A 92 14.56 -6.50 4.36
C TRP A 92 15.06 -7.77 3.67
N SER A 93 15.08 -8.89 4.40
CA SER A 93 15.64 -10.16 3.93
C SER A 93 14.63 -11.11 3.29
N VAL A 94 13.33 -10.86 3.43
CA VAL A 94 12.30 -11.69 2.80
C VAL A 94 12.23 -11.46 1.30
N ALA A 95 12.15 -12.55 0.54
CA ALA A 95 11.82 -12.51 -0.88
C ALA A 95 10.31 -12.32 -1.07
N GLN A 96 9.53 -13.09 -0.30
CA GLN A 96 8.08 -13.03 -0.23
C GLN A 96 7.64 -13.33 1.20
N LEU A 97 6.51 -12.77 1.60
CA LEU A 97 5.87 -13.00 2.89
C LEU A 97 4.37 -13.24 2.66
N GLU A 98 3.78 -14.23 3.30
CA GLU A 98 2.34 -14.40 3.30
C GLU A 98 1.74 -13.41 4.31
N GLY A 99 0.71 -12.68 3.90
CA GLY A 99 -0.03 -11.76 4.77
C GLY A 99 -1.52 -11.95 4.64
N HIS A 100 -2.25 -11.60 5.69
CA HIS A 100 -3.70 -11.82 5.80
C HIS A 100 -4.38 -10.46 5.99
N ASP A 101 -5.25 -10.05 5.05
CA ASP A 101 -6.09 -8.86 5.20
C ASP A 101 -7.41 -9.24 5.89
N ASP A 102 -8.09 -8.28 6.52
CA ASP A 102 -9.28 -8.45 7.37
C ASP A 102 -10.23 -9.56 6.87
N GLY A 103 -10.20 -10.72 7.56
CA GLY A 103 -10.94 -11.93 7.20
C GLY A 103 -10.05 -13.11 6.74
N ASP A 104 -10.48 -13.80 5.67
CA ASP A 104 -9.82 -14.98 5.07
C ASP A 104 -9.03 -14.63 3.79
N VAL A 105 -8.79 -13.33 3.52
CA VAL A 105 -8.08 -12.89 2.31
C VAL A 105 -6.58 -13.01 2.54
N THR A 106 -5.95 -13.93 1.82
CA THR A 106 -4.49 -14.06 1.82
C THR A 106 -3.88 -13.30 0.65
N PHE A 107 -2.74 -12.66 0.90
CA PHE A 107 -1.93 -12.00 -0.11
C PHE A 107 -0.47 -12.42 -0.02
N THR A 108 0.28 -12.15 -1.07
CA THR A 108 1.74 -12.30 -1.07
C THR A 108 2.38 -10.92 -1.03
N GLY A 109 3.02 -10.58 0.09
CA GLY A 109 3.89 -9.43 0.21
C GLY A 109 5.19 -9.67 -0.55
N GLU A 110 5.58 -8.77 -1.45
CA GLU A 110 6.80 -8.89 -2.23
C GLU A 110 7.44 -7.53 -2.54
N TRP A 111 8.74 -7.54 -2.78
CA TRP A 111 9.49 -6.37 -3.23
C TRP A 111 9.37 -6.24 -4.76
N LYS A 112 8.97 -5.07 -5.23
CA LYS A 112 8.83 -4.74 -6.66
C LYS A 112 9.55 -3.44 -6.97
N SER A 113 10.29 -3.40 -8.08
CA SER A 113 10.88 -2.16 -8.58
C SER A 113 9.77 -1.21 -9.03
N LEU A 114 9.94 0.09 -8.77
CA LEU A 114 9.04 1.13 -9.25
C LEU A 114 8.85 1.12 -10.77
N SER A 115 9.81 0.57 -11.52
CA SER A 115 9.73 0.46 -12.99
C SER A 115 8.81 -0.65 -13.48
N GLU A 116 8.51 -1.65 -12.64
CA GLU A 116 7.58 -2.73 -13.00
C GLU A 116 6.14 -2.22 -13.11
N PHE A 117 5.83 -1.11 -12.44
CA PHE A 117 4.52 -0.46 -12.45
C PHE A 117 4.37 0.59 -13.56
N ASP A 118 5.36 0.73 -14.46
CA ASP A 118 5.26 1.63 -15.62
C ASP A 118 4.34 1.08 -16.73
N HIS A 119 3.96 -0.19 -16.64
CA HIS A 119 3.11 -0.89 -17.60
C HIS A 119 1.76 -1.22 -16.96
N GLU A 120 0.70 -1.21 -17.76
CA GLU A 120 -0.67 -1.44 -17.29
C GLU A 120 -0.93 -2.90 -16.84
N ASP A 121 -0.01 -3.84 -17.10
CA ASP A 121 -0.17 -5.26 -16.75
C ASP A 121 -0.05 -5.57 -15.25
N ASP A 122 0.52 -4.64 -14.47
CA ASP A 122 0.71 -4.74 -13.02
C ASP A 122 0.22 -3.44 -12.36
N PRO A 123 -1.10 -3.21 -12.24
CA PRO A 123 -1.62 -1.98 -11.66
C PRO A 123 -1.22 -1.82 -10.20
N LEU A 124 -0.75 -0.62 -9.84
CA LEU A 124 -0.39 -0.23 -8.48
C LEU A 124 -1.39 0.79 -7.94
N TYR A 125 -2.08 0.41 -6.86
CA TYR A 125 -3.05 1.24 -6.17
C TYR A 125 -2.49 1.84 -4.87
N PRO A 126 -3.00 3.00 -4.44
CA PRO A 126 -4.01 3.82 -5.13
C PRO A 126 -3.45 4.52 -6.38
N ASP A 127 -4.36 4.88 -7.30
CA ASP A 127 -4.01 5.64 -8.50
C ASP A 127 -3.21 6.89 -8.13
N GLY A 128 -2.11 7.13 -8.84
CA GLY A 128 -1.23 8.26 -8.57
C GLY A 128 -0.17 8.02 -7.48
N LEU A 129 -0.09 6.83 -6.88
CA LEU A 129 1.00 6.49 -5.94
C LEU A 129 2.39 6.61 -6.60
N LEU A 130 2.59 6.05 -7.79
CA LEU A 130 3.84 6.20 -8.54
C LEU A 130 4.23 7.66 -8.76
N ARG A 131 3.23 8.50 -9.07
CA ARG A 131 3.42 9.93 -9.27
C ARG A 131 3.83 10.62 -7.97
N LEU A 132 3.17 10.29 -6.86
CA LEU A 132 3.52 10.80 -5.53
C LEU A 132 4.98 10.49 -5.18
N ILE A 133 5.42 9.26 -5.44
CA ILE A 133 6.79 8.80 -5.16
C ILE A 133 7.81 9.54 -6.05
N ARG A 134 7.52 9.77 -7.33
CA ARG A 134 8.48 10.30 -8.30
C ARG A 134 8.54 11.83 -8.39
N GLU A 135 7.44 12.53 -8.10
CA GLU A 135 7.30 13.97 -8.36
C GLU A 135 7.36 14.87 -7.10
N ASP A 136 7.72 14.33 -5.93
CA ASP A 136 7.71 15.04 -4.62
C ASP A 136 6.44 15.88 -4.37
N THR A 137 5.29 15.34 -4.81
CA THR A 137 3.99 15.98 -4.67
C THR A 137 3.33 15.53 -3.37
N LYS A 138 2.90 16.48 -2.53
CA LYS A 138 2.31 16.15 -1.20
C LYS A 138 0.82 15.83 -1.22
N HIS A 139 0.13 16.11 -2.32
CA HIS A 139 -1.29 15.82 -2.47
C HIS A 139 -1.62 15.51 -3.93
N VAL A 140 -2.17 14.33 -4.19
CA VAL A 140 -2.52 13.84 -5.52
C VAL A 140 -4.02 13.62 -5.60
N VAL A 141 -4.63 14.25 -6.59
CA VAL A 141 -5.98 13.93 -7.04
C VAL A 141 -5.82 13.32 -8.44
N PRO A 142 -6.02 12.00 -8.60
CA PRO A 142 -6.00 11.34 -9.89
C PRO A 142 -7.01 12.02 -10.82
N ARG A 143 -6.61 12.24 -12.08
CA ARG A 143 -7.54 12.79 -13.06
C ARG A 143 -8.49 11.68 -13.49
N CYS A 144 -9.80 11.93 -13.39
CA CYS A 144 -10.84 11.10 -13.98
C CYS A 144 -10.73 11.02 -15.51
#